data_AF-A0A943JR92-F1
#
_entry.id   AF-A0A943JR92-F1
#
_cell.length_a   1.000
_cell.length_b   1.000
_cell.length_c   1.000
_cell.angle_alpha   90.00
_cell.angle_beta   90.00
_cell.angle_gamma   90.00
#
_symmetry.space_group_name_H-M   'P 1'
#
loop_
_entity.id
_entity.type
_entity.pdbx_description
1 polymer ?
#
loop_
_entity_poly.entity_id
_entity_poly.type
_entity_poly.pdbx_seq_one_letter_code
_entity_poly.pdbx_strand_id
1 'polypeptide(L)'
;MNTIQKIMNILMNPNAELINVISIPCTLIEIIIYVNMCLVLLNIKTDRKHKYLCILTVSIFSCINRFFITSPFNVILNILIIIFMYLIFFKVKLLEATVGIGIPFILTALFEMISSQIYTLIFNKPYAEFASYPLYSIIFLLIVYTCLFIMLQFFKHFKVNITLLTNLNKKDSLSILNTVILGFITIFLQLYITAFYNNILPHAIILLSIACLIAYFFVSIFNILKTKQLEIANRDIKNLQLYNNTLKIMYDNIRAFKHDFHNIMNGIGRICNS
;
A
#
# COMPACT_ATOMS: atom_id res chain seq x y z
N MET A 1 1.86 -50.02 -5.58
CA MET A 1 1.65 -48.55 -5.77
C MET A 1 3.01 -47.88 -5.75
N ASN A 2 3.48 -47.39 -6.90
CA ASN A 2 4.78 -46.73 -7.02
C ASN A 2 4.84 -45.52 -6.08
N THR A 3 6.02 -45.18 -5.55
CA THR A 3 6.21 -44.02 -4.65
C THR A 3 5.61 -42.72 -5.20
N ILE A 4 5.68 -42.52 -6.51
CA ILE A 4 5.04 -41.39 -7.22
C ILE A 4 3.51 -41.42 -7.12
N GLN A 5 2.88 -42.60 -7.25
CA GLN A 5 1.43 -42.73 -7.10
C GLN A 5 0.98 -42.46 -5.66
N LYS A 6 1.78 -42.85 -4.66
CA LYS A 6 1.51 -42.53 -3.25
C LYS A 6 1.60 -41.01 -3.00
N ILE A 7 2.63 -40.35 -3.54
CA ILE A 7 2.79 -38.89 -3.44
C ILE A 7 1.62 -38.16 -4.12
N MET A 8 1.25 -38.57 -5.34
CA MET A 8 0.13 -37.98 -6.07
C MET A 8 -1.20 -38.14 -5.31
N ASN A 9 -1.45 -39.33 -4.74
CA ASN A 9 -2.66 -39.59 -3.96
C ASN A 9 -2.72 -38.72 -2.69
N ILE A 10 -1.60 -38.51 -2.00
CA ILE A 10 -1.55 -37.62 -0.83
C ILE A 10 -1.82 -36.15 -1.22
N LEU A 11 -1.31 -35.71 -2.37
CA LEU A 11 -1.48 -34.35 -2.88
C LEU A 11 -2.88 -34.06 -3.45
N MET A 12 -3.59 -35.09 -3.89
CA MET A 12 -4.96 -35.03 -4.41
C MET A 12 -6.03 -35.39 -3.36
N ASN A 13 -5.65 -35.47 -2.08
CA ASN A 13 -6.59 -35.61 -0.98
C ASN A 13 -6.58 -34.37 -0.07
N PRO A 14 -7.71 -34.02 0.56
CA PRO A 14 -7.79 -32.85 1.40
C PRO A 14 -6.91 -33.01 2.65
N ASN A 15 -5.94 -32.10 2.84
CA ASN A 15 -5.05 -32.13 4.00
C ASN A 15 -4.56 -30.71 4.35
N ALA A 16 -5.12 -30.16 5.43
CA ALA A 16 -4.85 -28.79 5.89
C ALA A 16 -3.40 -28.59 6.39
N GLU A 17 -2.84 -29.56 7.11
CA GLU A 17 -1.45 -29.47 7.61
C GLU A 17 -0.45 -29.51 6.45
N LEU A 18 -0.71 -30.39 5.48
CA LEU A 18 0.13 -30.50 4.30
C LEU A 18 0.07 -29.24 3.44
N ILE A 19 -1.11 -28.62 3.31
CA ILE A 19 -1.23 -27.29 2.67
C ILE A 19 -0.34 -26.28 3.37
N ASN A 20 -0.35 -26.21 4.70
CA ASN A 20 0.45 -25.25 5.46
C ASN A 20 1.96 -25.44 5.25
N VAL A 21 2.44 -26.68 5.17
CA VAL A 21 3.86 -26.96 4.90
C VAL A 21 4.23 -26.64 3.45
N ILE A 22 3.44 -27.11 2.49
CA ILE A 22 3.76 -27.00 1.06
C ILE A 22 3.70 -25.55 0.56
N SER A 23 2.94 -24.69 1.21
CA SER A 23 2.79 -23.29 0.84
C SER A 23 3.82 -22.34 1.47
N ILE A 24 4.76 -22.84 2.29
CA ILE A 24 5.92 -22.07 2.76
C ILE A 24 6.73 -21.42 1.62
N PRO A 25 7.11 -22.11 0.53
CA PRO A 25 7.75 -21.46 -0.60
C PRO A 25 6.87 -20.38 -1.26
N CYS A 26 5.55 -20.58 -1.27
CA CYS A 26 4.60 -19.61 -1.80
C CYS A 26 4.56 -18.32 -0.95
N THR A 27 4.60 -18.42 0.39
CA THR A 27 4.64 -17.22 1.26
C THR A 27 5.92 -16.42 1.06
N LEU A 28 7.05 -17.08 0.77
CA LEU A 28 8.30 -16.40 0.46
C LEU A 28 8.20 -15.59 -0.85
N ILE A 29 7.58 -16.17 -1.89
CA ILE A 29 7.33 -15.46 -3.16
C ILE A 29 6.45 -14.23 -2.93
N GLU A 30 5.37 -14.39 -2.16
CA GLU A 30 4.46 -13.29 -1.80
C GLU A 30 5.20 -12.14 -1.13
N ILE A 31 5.98 -12.43 -0.09
CA ILE A 31 6.72 -11.43 0.68
C ILE A 31 7.73 -10.70 -0.22
N ILE A 32 8.42 -11.41 -1.12
CA ILE A 32 9.32 -10.79 -2.10
C ILE A 32 8.56 -9.79 -2.97
N ILE A 33 7.38 -10.15 -3.47
CA ILE A 33 6.56 -9.27 -4.31
C ILE A 33 6.08 -8.06 -3.51
N TYR A 34 5.56 -8.27 -2.30
CA TYR A 34 5.08 -7.20 -1.42
C TYR A 34 6.19 -6.20 -1.11
N VAL A 35 7.37 -6.69 -0.73
CA VAL A 35 8.53 -5.84 -0.43
C VAL A 35 8.98 -5.03 -1.64
N ASN A 36 9.02 -5.67 -2.82
CA ASN A 36 9.34 -4.95 -4.05
C ASN A 36 8.28 -3.91 -4.43
N MET A 37 6.98 -4.21 -4.26
CA MET A 37 5.92 -3.25 -4.54
C MET A 37 6.02 -2.05 -3.62
N CYS A 38 6.16 -2.27 -2.31
CA CYS A 38 6.25 -1.18 -1.36
C CYS A 38 7.47 -0.28 -1.62
N LEU A 39 8.63 -0.87 -1.95
CA LEU A 39 9.83 -0.09 -2.29
C LEU A 39 9.63 0.79 -3.54
N VAL A 40 8.91 0.29 -4.54
CA VAL A 40 8.58 1.07 -5.76
C VAL A 40 7.58 2.17 -5.43
N LEU A 41 6.48 1.83 -4.75
CA LEU A 41 5.41 2.77 -4.40
C LEU A 41 5.90 3.90 -3.47
N LEU A 42 6.77 3.58 -2.52
CA LEU A 42 7.37 4.54 -1.59
C LEU A 42 8.69 5.12 -2.12
N ASN A 43 9.13 4.73 -3.32
CA ASN A 43 10.38 5.16 -3.96
C ASN A 43 11.59 5.20 -3.00
N ILE A 44 11.73 4.15 -2.17
CA ILE A 44 12.80 4.03 -1.18
C ILE A 44 13.99 3.36 -1.85
N LYS A 45 15.13 4.04 -1.87
CA LYS A 45 16.41 3.44 -2.26
C LYS A 45 17.02 2.71 -1.06
N THR A 46 17.22 1.41 -1.17
CA THR A 46 17.72 0.56 -0.09
C THR A 46 18.93 -0.24 -0.54
N ASP A 47 19.83 -0.52 0.40
CA ASP A 47 20.94 -1.45 0.15
C ASP A 47 20.41 -2.89 0.02
N ARG A 48 21.05 -3.69 -0.84
CA ARG A 48 20.65 -5.07 -1.11
C ARG A 48 20.62 -5.90 0.17
N LYS A 49 21.59 -5.72 1.08
CA LYS A 49 21.65 -6.47 2.34
C LYS A 49 20.44 -6.18 3.23
N HIS A 50 20.10 -4.92 3.42
CA HIS A 50 18.98 -4.49 4.26
C HIS A 50 17.63 -4.99 3.72
N LYS A 51 17.46 -4.95 2.39
CA LYS A 51 16.27 -5.48 1.72
C LYS A 51 16.08 -6.97 1.95
N TYR A 52 17.12 -7.78 1.68
CA TYR A 52 17.01 -9.24 1.82
C TYR A 52 16.90 -9.67 3.29
N LEU A 53 17.53 -8.93 4.21
CA LEU A 53 17.39 -9.16 5.64
C LEU A 53 15.93 -8.94 6.09
N CYS A 54 15.28 -7.87 5.63
CA CYS A 54 13.86 -7.61 5.90
C CYS A 54 12.93 -8.70 5.31
N ILE A 55 13.19 -9.14 4.07
CA ILE A 55 12.41 -10.23 3.47
C ILE A 55 12.54 -11.51 4.30
N LEU A 56 13.77 -11.84 4.72
CA LEU A 56 14.05 -13.05 5.48
C LEU A 56 13.38 -13.00 6.86
N THR A 57 13.48 -11.89 7.59
CA THR A 57 12.82 -11.75 8.90
C THR A 57 11.31 -11.85 8.80
N VAL A 58 10.68 -11.15 7.84
CA VAL A 58 9.23 -11.23 7.62
C VAL A 58 8.82 -12.66 7.28
N SER A 59 9.57 -13.36 6.42
CA SER A 59 9.25 -14.74 6.03
C SER A 59 9.28 -15.72 7.20
N ILE A 60 10.23 -15.58 8.12
CA ILE A 60 10.31 -16.40 9.33
C ILE A 60 9.08 -16.15 10.21
N PHE A 61 8.76 -14.89 10.50
CA PHE A 61 7.59 -14.55 11.32
C PHE A 61 6.28 -15.04 10.68
N SER A 62 6.11 -14.88 9.37
CA SER A 62 4.92 -15.34 8.67
C SER A 62 4.78 -16.87 8.66
N CYS A 63 5.88 -17.60 8.57
CA CYS A 63 5.86 -19.06 8.72
C CYS A 63 5.45 -19.48 10.13
N ILE A 64 6.04 -18.86 11.16
CA ILE A 64 5.69 -19.13 12.57
C ILE A 64 4.20 -18.87 12.78
N ASN A 65 3.70 -17.68 12.39
CA ASN A 65 2.29 -17.31 12.55
C ASN A 65 1.34 -18.31 11.90
N ARG A 66 1.73 -18.89 10.75
CA ARG A 66 0.88 -19.84 10.03
C ARG A 66 0.65 -21.14 10.80
N PHE A 67 1.61 -21.58 11.59
CA PHE A 67 1.47 -22.81 12.39
C PHE A 67 0.74 -22.59 13.70
N PHE A 68 0.88 -21.41 14.32
CA PHE A 68 0.28 -21.13 15.64
C PHE A 68 -1.11 -20.49 15.56
N ILE A 69 -1.45 -19.80 14.47
CA ILE A 69 -2.67 -18.99 14.37
C ILE A 69 -3.51 -19.44 13.17
N THR A 70 -4.79 -19.67 13.43
CA THR A 70 -5.77 -20.04 12.39
C THR A 70 -6.10 -18.85 11.48
N SER A 71 -6.32 -19.15 10.20
CA SER A 71 -6.89 -18.18 9.25
C SER A 71 -8.31 -17.81 9.71
N PRO A 72 -8.74 -16.52 9.64
CA PRO A 72 -8.12 -15.37 8.98
C PRO A 72 -7.23 -14.49 9.86
N PHE A 73 -7.10 -14.79 11.16
CA PHE A 73 -6.36 -13.96 12.12
C PHE A 73 -4.86 -13.87 11.82
N ASN A 74 -4.29 -14.94 11.25
CA ASN A 74 -2.89 -14.96 10.82
C ASN A 74 -2.56 -13.89 9.76
N VAL A 75 -3.49 -13.57 8.85
CA VAL A 75 -3.33 -12.56 7.80
C VAL A 75 -3.22 -11.17 8.43
N ILE A 76 -4.09 -10.85 9.38
CA ILE A 76 -4.09 -9.56 10.09
C ILE A 76 -2.77 -9.38 10.84
N LEU A 77 -2.32 -10.42 11.54
CA LEU A 77 -1.07 -10.36 12.29
C LEU A 77 0.13 -10.19 11.34
N ASN A 78 0.16 -10.89 10.20
CA ASN A 78 1.20 -10.73 9.19
C ASN A 78 1.27 -9.29 8.67
N ILE A 79 0.14 -8.63 8.38
CA ILE A 79 0.12 -7.23 7.95
C ILE A 79 0.74 -6.32 9.02
N LEU A 80 0.38 -6.51 10.29
CA LEU A 80 0.93 -5.74 11.40
C LEU A 80 2.45 -5.94 11.53
N ILE A 81 2.94 -7.18 11.39
CA ILE A 81 4.38 -7.47 11.40
C ILE A 81 5.08 -6.79 10.24
N ILE A 82 4.53 -6.84 9.03
CA ILE A 82 5.12 -6.18 7.87
C ILE A 82 5.19 -4.66 8.12
N ILE A 83 4.12 -4.02 8.61
CA ILE A 83 4.15 -2.59 8.96
C ILE A 83 5.26 -2.31 9.96
N PHE A 84 5.35 -3.09 11.05
CA PHE A 84 6.36 -2.92 12.09
C PHE A 84 7.79 -3.07 11.54
N MET A 85 8.04 -4.07 10.71
CA MET A 85 9.35 -4.29 10.08
C MET A 85 9.75 -3.13 9.18
N TYR A 86 8.80 -2.48 8.49
CA TYR A 86 9.11 -1.31 7.66
C TYR A 86 9.51 -0.09 8.46
N LEU A 87 8.89 0.11 9.63
CA LEU A 87 9.28 1.18 10.56
C LEU A 87 10.73 1.02 11.03
N ILE A 88 11.15 -0.21 11.32
CA ILE A 88 12.50 -0.52 11.81
C ILE A 88 13.54 -0.45 10.67
N PHE A 89 13.32 -1.20 9.58
CA PHE A 89 14.34 -1.39 8.55
C PHE A 89 14.48 -0.19 7.61
N PHE A 90 13.35 0.43 7.24
CA PHE A 90 13.33 1.48 6.22
C PHE A 90 13.07 2.87 6.82
N LYS A 91 12.87 2.99 8.14
CA LYS A 91 12.65 4.24 8.88
C LYS A 91 11.53 5.11 8.26
N VAL A 92 10.51 4.46 7.73
CA VAL A 92 9.37 5.07 7.07
C VAL A 92 8.38 5.56 8.11
N LYS A 93 7.61 6.62 7.82
CA LYS A 93 6.50 7.04 8.70
C LYS A 93 5.38 6.00 8.70
N LEU A 94 4.64 5.90 9.80
CA LEU A 94 3.53 4.94 9.94
C LEU A 94 2.52 5.02 8.80
N LEU A 95 2.12 6.24 8.40
CA LEU A 95 1.15 6.45 7.31
C LEU A 95 1.64 5.93 5.95
N GLU A 96 2.93 6.11 5.66
CA GLU A 96 3.53 5.64 4.42
C GLU A 96 3.66 4.11 4.42
N ALA A 97 4.03 3.51 5.55
CA ALA A 97 4.06 2.06 5.70
C ALA A 97 2.67 1.44 5.50
N THR A 98 1.62 2.02 6.11
CA THR A 98 0.24 1.51 5.98
C THR A 98 -0.31 1.66 4.57
N VAL A 99 -0.09 2.78 3.89
CA VAL A 99 -0.49 2.96 2.49
C VAL A 99 0.30 2.03 1.57
N GLY A 100 1.62 1.92 1.78
CA GLY A 100 2.51 1.08 0.98
C GLY A 100 2.10 -0.39 1.01
N ILE A 101 1.71 -0.90 2.18
CA ILE A 101 1.27 -2.30 2.37
C ILE A 101 -0.21 -2.49 2.04
N GLY A 102 -1.05 -1.48 2.25
CA GLY A 102 -2.48 -1.55 1.93
C GLY A 102 -2.73 -1.81 0.45
N ILE A 103 -1.95 -1.22 -0.46
CA ILE A 103 -2.08 -1.41 -1.92
C ILE A 103 -1.85 -2.88 -2.36
N PRO A 104 -0.70 -3.53 -2.06
CA PRO A 104 -0.50 -4.92 -2.42
C PRO A 104 -1.52 -5.84 -1.75
N PHE A 105 -1.97 -5.53 -0.53
CA PHE A 105 -3.01 -6.30 0.15
C PHE A 105 -4.41 -6.19 -0.50
N ILE A 106 -4.80 -5.00 -0.97
CA ILE A 106 -6.05 -4.84 -1.74
C ILE A 106 -5.96 -5.61 -3.05
N LEU A 107 -4.80 -5.55 -3.72
CA LEU A 107 -4.58 -6.25 -4.99
C LEU A 107 -4.61 -7.78 -4.82
N THR A 108 -4.05 -8.33 -3.74
CA THR A 108 -4.14 -9.77 -3.48
C THR A 108 -5.57 -10.20 -3.27
N ALA A 109 -6.32 -9.52 -2.39
CA ALA A 109 -7.73 -9.80 -2.17
C ALA A 109 -8.54 -9.73 -3.48
N LEU A 110 -8.31 -8.71 -4.32
CA LEU A 110 -8.95 -8.59 -5.63
C LEU A 110 -8.64 -9.77 -6.55
N PHE A 111 -7.37 -10.13 -6.70
CA PHE A 111 -6.97 -11.20 -7.60
C PHE A 111 -7.40 -12.58 -7.11
N GLU A 112 -7.37 -12.85 -5.81
CA GLU A 112 -7.91 -14.08 -5.22
C GLU A 112 -9.41 -14.21 -5.51
N MET A 113 -10.15 -13.13 -5.30
CA MET A 113 -11.59 -13.11 -5.58
C MET A 113 -11.91 -13.36 -7.05
N ILE A 114 -11.27 -12.61 -7.95
CA ILE A 114 -11.47 -12.77 -9.40
C ILE A 114 -11.11 -14.19 -9.83
N SER A 115 -9.97 -14.70 -9.38
CA SER A 115 -9.52 -16.06 -9.70
C SER A 115 -10.49 -17.12 -9.17
N SER A 116 -11.04 -16.93 -7.97
CA SER A 116 -12.02 -17.85 -7.38
C SER A 116 -13.30 -17.93 -8.20
N GLN A 117 -13.79 -16.78 -8.71
CA GLN A 117 -15.02 -16.73 -9.51
C GLN A 117 -14.82 -17.30 -10.92
N ILE A 118 -13.68 -17.02 -11.55
CA ILE A 118 -13.31 -17.63 -12.84
C ILE A 118 -13.28 -19.15 -12.69
N TYR A 119 -12.68 -19.66 -11.62
CA TYR A 119 -12.66 -21.09 -11.34
C TYR A 119 -14.07 -21.67 -11.19
N THR A 120 -14.92 -21.07 -10.35
CA THR A 120 -16.30 -21.57 -10.15
C THR A 120 -17.11 -21.58 -11.44
N LEU A 121 -16.90 -20.60 -12.32
CA LEU A 121 -17.61 -20.48 -13.60
C LEU A 121 -17.17 -21.55 -14.61
N ILE A 122 -15.88 -21.88 -14.65
CA ILE A 122 -15.33 -22.90 -15.57
C ILE A 122 -15.70 -24.31 -15.13
N PHE A 123 -15.57 -24.61 -13.83
CA PHE A 123 -15.71 -25.97 -13.30
C PHE A 123 -17.07 -26.28 -12.67
N ASN A 124 -17.92 -25.25 -12.51
CA ASN A 124 -19.26 -25.35 -11.92
C ASN A 124 -19.27 -26.02 -10.53
N LYS A 125 -18.17 -25.89 -9.79
CA LYS A 125 -17.95 -26.44 -8.44
C LYS A 125 -17.45 -25.35 -7.51
N PRO A 126 -17.79 -25.39 -6.21
CA PRO A 126 -17.36 -24.39 -5.26
C PRO A 126 -15.83 -24.41 -5.08
N TYR A 127 -15.22 -23.23 -5.08
CA TYR A 127 -13.77 -23.06 -4.89
C TYR A 127 -13.28 -23.67 -3.57
N ALA A 128 -14.11 -23.69 -2.52
CA ALA A 128 -13.75 -24.24 -1.21
C ALA A 128 -13.30 -25.71 -1.29
N GLU A 129 -13.95 -26.52 -2.14
CA GLU A 129 -13.54 -27.91 -2.37
C GLU A 129 -12.16 -27.98 -3.02
N PHE A 130 -11.90 -27.13 -4.01
CA PHE A 130 -10.64 -27.10 -4.73
C PHE A 130 -9.47 -26.64 -3.87
N ALA A 131 -9.70 -25.62 -3.03
CA ALA A 131 -8.71 -25.08 -2.10
C ALA A 131 -8.30 -26.07 -1.00
N SER A 132 -9.14 -27.09 -0.74
CA SER A 132 -8.84 -28.13 0.26
C SER A 132 -7.75 -29.10 -0.18
N TYR A 133 -7.46 -29.18 -1.48
CA TYR A 133 -6.42 -30.04 -2.04
C TYR A 133 -5.07 -29.30 -2.14
N PRO A 134 -3.98 -29.86 -1.59
CA PRO A 134 -2.66 -29.22 -1.58
C PRO A 134 -2.13 -28.77 -2.94
N LEU A 135 -2.19 -29.64 -3.96
CA LEU A 135 -1.64 -29.33 -5.29
C LEU A 135 -2.39 -28.18 -5.96
N TYR A 136 -3.71 -28.21 -5.87
CA TYR A 136 -4.59 -27.21 -6.45
C TYR A 136 -4.48 -25.86 -5.75
N SER A 137 -4.30 -25.86 -4.43
CA SER A 137 -4.03 -24.65 -3.63
C SER A 137 -2.76 -23.94 -4.09
N ILE A 138 -1.66 -24.66 -4.36
CA ILE A 138 -0.41 -24.07 -4.88
C ILE A 138 -0.63 -23.44 -6.24
N ILE A 139 -1.25 -24.18 -7.17
CA ILE A 139 -1.47 -23.70 -8.54
C ILE A 139 -2.27 -22.40 -8.50
N PHE A 140 -3.31 -22.36 -7.66
CA PHE A 140 -4.11 -21.16 -7.46
C PHE A 140 -3.29 -19.98 -6.93
N LEU A 141 -2.50 -20.18 -5.87
CA LEU A 141 -1.63 -19.14 -5.31
C LEU A 141 -0.62 -18.63 -6.34
N LEU A 142 -0.04 -19.51 -7.15
CA LEU A 142 0.88 -19.12 -8.23
C LEU A 142 0.19 -18.24 -9.27
N ILE A 143 -1.05 -18.52 -9.65
CA ILE A 143 -1.83 -17.66 -10.57
C ILE A 143 -1.98 -16.26 -9.96
N VAL A 144 -2.40 -16.16 -8.71
CA VAL A 144 -2.56 -14.86 -8.02
C VAL A 144 -1.23 -14.10 -7.97
N TYR A 145 -0.13 -14.77 -7.63
CA TYR A 145 1.18 -14.13 -7.55
C TYR A 145 1.73 -13.72 -8.91
N THR A 146 1.41 -14.44 -10.00
CA THR A 146 1.75 -13.98 -11.35
C THR A 146 1.02 -12.69 -11.70
N CYS A 147 -0.27 -12.56 -11.35
CA CYS A 147 -1.04 -11.32 -11.51
C CYS A 147 -0.42 -10.16 -10.71
N LEU A 148 -0.03 -10.40 -9.46
CA LEU A 148 0.68 -9.40 -8.66
C LEU A 148 2.02 -9.01 -9.28
N PHE A 149 2.78 -9.96 -9.81
CA PHE A 149 4.06 -9.66 -10.45
C PHE A 149 3.88 -8.77 -11.69
N ILE A 150 2.82 -8.99 -12.47
CA ILE A 150 2.44 -8.11 -13.59
C ILE A 150 2.13 -6.69 -13.07
N MET A 151 1.36 -6.57 -11.99
CA MET A 151 1.07 -5.26 -11.36
C MET A 151 2.33 -4.56 -10.83
N LEU A 152 3.28 -5.31 -10.27
CA LEU A 152 4.57 -4.77 -9.85
C LEU A 152 5.31 -4.17 -11.04
N GLN A 153 5.33 -4.85 -12.19
CA GLN A 153 5.97 -4.37 -13.40
C GLN A 153 5.27 -3.12 -13.95
N PHE A 154 3.94 -3.09 -13.89
CA PHE A 154 3.15 -1.91 -14.23
C PHE A 154 3.54 -0.71 -13.36
N PHE A 155 3.61 -0.86 -12.03
CA PHE A 155 4.01 0.23 -11.13
C PHE A 155 5.42 0.76 -11.41
N LYS A 156 6.37 -0.12 -11.76
CA LYS A 156 7.72 0.29 -12.16
C LYS A 156 7.73 1.08 -13.46
N HIS A 157 6.97 0.62 -14.47
CA HIS A 157 6.93 1.26 -15.78
C HIS A 157 6.33 2.67 -15.69
N PHE A 158 5.23 2.84 -14.95
CA PHE A 158 4.55 4.12 -14.77
C PHE A 158 5.18 5.01 -13.68
N LYS A 159 6.24 4.55 -12.99
CA LYS A 159 6.92 5.26 -11.89
C LYS A 159 5.92 5.79 -10.86
N VAL A 160 4.93 4.97 -10.50
CA VAL A 160 3.88 5.33 -9.54
C VAL A 160 4.54 5.53 -8.17
N ASN A 161 4.56 6.78 -7.70
CA ASN A 161 5.26 7.15 -6.47
C ASN A 161 4.39 7.99 -5.52
N ILE A 162 4.29 7.49 -4.29
CA ILE A 162 3.50 8.01 -3.17
C ILE A 162 4.37 8.82 -2.18
N THR A 163 5.69 9.00 -2.41
CA THR A 163 6.64 9.70 -1.50
C THR A 163 6.22 11.08 -0.99
N LEU A 164 5.29 11.76 -1.65
CA LEU A 164 4.80 13.07 -1.21
C LEU A 164 3.85 13.02 0.00
N LEU A 165 3.52 11.83 0.51
CA LEU A 165 2.83 11.63 1.80
C LEU A 165 3.65 12.11 3.01
N THR A 166 4.97 12.25 2.85
CA THR A 166 5.94 12.55 3.92
C THR A 166 5.69 13.87 4.63
N ASN A 167 5.16 14.88 3.95
CA ASN A 167 5.02 16.23 4.53
C ASN A 167 3.58 16.72 4.60
N LEU A 168 2.60 15.84 4.57
CA LEU A 168 1.19 16.24 4.59
C LEU A 168 0.85 17.06 5.84
N ASN A 169 0.03 18.09 5.64
CA ASN A 169 -0.66 18.75 6.75
C ASN A 169 -1.46 17.73 7.58
N LYS A 170 -1.60 18.00 8.89
CA LYS A 170 -2.30 17.09 9.82
C LYS A 170 -3.70 16.68 9.33
N LYS A 171 -4.41 17.60 8.69
CA LYS A 171 -5.76 17.38 8.13
C LYS A 171 -5.76 16.40 6.95
N ASP A 172 -4.81 16.54 6.04
CA ASP A 172 -4.71 15.69 4.85
C ASP A 172 -4.16 14.30 5.19
N SER A 173 -3.21 14.24 6.14
CA SER A 173 -2.77 12.98 6.74
C SER A 173 -3.94 12.21 7.38
N LEU A 174 -4.85 12.90 8.07
CA LEU A 174 -6.04 12.28 8.67
C LEU A 174 -7.03 11.79 7.61
N SER A 175 -7.24 12.56 6.53
CA SER A 175 -8.12 12.16 5.42
C SER A 175 -7.61 10.89 4.72
N ILE A 176 -6.30 10.80 4.48
CA ILE A 176 -5.69 9.60 3.88
C ILE A 176 -5.78 8.42 4.86
N LEU A 177 -5.52 8.63 6.14
CA LEU A 177 -5.67 7.58 7.17
C LEU A 177 -7.09 7.03 7.20
N ASN A 178 -8.11 7.90 7.17
CA ASN A 178 -9.52 7.48 7.12
C ASN A 178 -9.82 6.67 5.86
N THR A 179 -9.24 7.04 4.72
CA THR A 179 -9.40 6.29 3.47
C THR A 179 -8.77 4.90 3.61
N VAL A 180 -7.58 4.78 4.17
CA VAL A 180 -6.92 3.48 4.39
C VAL A 180 -7.72 2.60 5.37
N ILE A 181 -8.24 3.18 6.46
CA ILE A 181 -9.08 2.45 7.44
C ILE A 181 -10.35 1.93 6.77
N LEU A 182 -11.03 2.76 5.98
CA LEU A 182 -12.20 2.33 5.20
C LEU A 182 -11.82 1.18 4.25
N GLY A 183 -10.63 1.24 3.63
CA GLY A 183 -10.13 0.17 2.76
C GLY A 183 -10.00 -1.15 3.50
N PHE A 184 -9.38 -1.15 4.68
CA PHE A 184 -9.31 -2.36 5.52
C PHE A 184 -10.69 -2.88 5.92
N ILE A 185 -11.63 -2.00 6.27
CA ILE A 185 -13.01 -2.41 6.59
C ILE A 185 -13.69 -3.08 5.40
N THR A 186 -13.57 -2.49 4.19
CA THR A 186 -14.18 -3.06 2.98
C THR A 186 -13.62 -4.44 2.65
N ILE A 187 -12.29 -4.63 2.76
CA ILE A 187 -11.66 -5.94 2.54
C ILE A 187 -12.13 -6.93 3.61
N PHE A 188 -12.20 -6.52 4.88
CA PHE A 188 -12.63 -7.41 5.96
C PHE A 188 -14.06 -7.90 5.75
N LEU A 189 -14.98 -7.01 5.39
CA LEU A 189 -16.35 -7.37 5.01
C LEU A 189 -16.36 -8.33 3.81
N GLN A 190 -15.51 -8.08 2.83
CA GLN A 190 -15.43 -8.91 1.63
C GLN A 190 -14.90 -10.32 1.93
N LEU A 191 -13.87 -10.44 2.76
CA LEU A 191 -13.34 -11.71 3.24
C LEU A 191 -14.41 -12.48 4.02
N TYR A 192 -15.18 -11.80 4.87
CA TYR A 192 -16.29 -12.39 5.61
C TYR A 192 -17.37 -12.95 4.68
N ILE A 193 -17.81 -12.17 3.68
CA ILE A 193 -18.80 -12.60 2.67
C ILE A 193 -18.28 -13.84 1.92
N THR A 194 -17.02 -13.82 1.52
CA THR A 194 -16.39 -14.92 0.76
C THR A 194 -16.25 -16.19 1.62
N ALA A 195 -15.94 -16.06 2.90
CA ALA A 195 -15.78 -17.21 3.79
C ALA A 195 -17.11 -17.91 4.12
N PHE A 196 -18.17 -17.13 4.39
CA PHE A 196 -19.43 -17.68 4.92
C PHE A 196 -20.55 -17.81 3.89
N TYR A 197 -20.55 -16.98 2.85
CA TYR A 197 -21.70 -16.84 1.95
C TYR A 197 -21.41 -17.12 0.47
N ASN A 198 -20.17 -17.46 0.10
CA ASN A 198 -19.77 -17.68 -1.30
C ASN A 198 -20.55 -18.80 -2.00
N ASN A 199 -21.00 -19.83 -1.25
CA ASN A 199 -21.76 -20.95 -1.81
C ASN A 199 -23.29 -20.70 -1.82
N ILE A 200 -23.75 -19.62 -1.19
CA ILE A 200 -25.18 -19.30 -1.00
C ILE A 200 -25.57 -18.10 -1.87
N LEU A 201 -24.66 -17.13 -2.03
CA LEU A 201 -24.93 -15.91 -2.78
C LEU A 201 -24.96 -16.17 -4.29
N PRO A 202 -25.93 -15.59 -5.01
CA PRO A 202 -25.93 -15.58 -6.47
C PRO A 202 -24.62 -15.00 -7.02
N HIS A 203 -24.10 -15.59 -8.09
CA HIS A 203 -22.87 -15.12 -8.75
C HIS A 203 -22.94 -13.64 -9.15
N ALA A 204 -24.12 -13.11 -9.47
CA ALA A 204 -24.32 -11.70 -9.76
C ALA A 204 -23.97 -10.77 -8.58
N ILE A 205 -24.29 -11.15 -7.34
CA ILE A 205 -23.97 -10.35 -6.15
C ILE A 205 -22.45 -10.36 -5.89
N ILE A 206 -21.80 -11.50 -6.11
CA ILE A 206 -20.36 -11.60 -5.95
C ILE A 206 -19.64 -10.75 -7.01
N LEU A 207 -20.08 -10.79 -8.27
CA LEU A 207 -19.52 -9.96 -9.33
C LEU A 207 -19.73 -8.45 -9.07
N LEU A 208 -20.90 -8.06 -8.55
CA LEU A 208 -21.16 -6.70 -8.09
C LEU A 208 -20.20 -6.30 -6.96
N SER A 209 -19.95 -7.19 -5.98
CA SER A 209 -19.03 -6.91 -4.87
C SER A 209 -17.58 -6.70 -5.35
N ILE A 210 -17.12 -7.50 -6.32
CA ILE A 210 -15.83 -7.32 -6.97
C ILE A 210 -15.79 -5.96 -7.70
N ALA A 211 -16.85 -5.62 -8.45
CA ALA A 211 -16.94 -4.33 -9.14
C ALA A 211 -16.89 -3.14 -8.17
N CYS A 212 -17.58 -3.24 -7.03
CA CYS A 212 -17.52 -2.24 -5.96
C CYS A 212 -16.11 -2.12 -5.37
N LEU A 213 -15.39 -3.23 -5.16
CA LEU A 213 -14.03 -3.20 -4.61
C LEU A 213 -13.02 -2.61 -5.60
N ILE A 214 -13.17 -2.91 -6.89
CA ILE A 214 -12.40 -2.29 -7.97
C ILE A 214 -12.66 -0.79 -8.02
N ALA A 215 -13.94 -0.37 -8.01
CA ALA A 215 -14.32 1.04 -7.99
C ALA A 215 -13.72 1.76 -6.78
N TYR A 216 -13.81 1.15 -5.60
CA TYR A 216 -13.24 1.69 -4.37
C TYR A 216 -11.71 1.86 -4.46
N PHE A 217 -11.00 0.89 -5.03
CA PHE A 217 -9.55 0.96 -5.24
C PHE A 217 -9.16 2.16 -6.13
N PHE A 218 -9.83 2.32 -7.27
CA PHE A 218 -9.57 3.45 -8.17
C PHE A 218 -9.92 4.81 -7.55
N VAL A 219 -11.06 4.91 -6.86
CA VAL A 219 -11.45 6.13 -6.12
C VAL A 219 -10.42 6.47 -5.04
N SER A 220 -9.91 5.47 -4.33
CA SER A 220 -8.89 5.65 -3.29
C SER A 220 -7.57 6.17 -3.85
N ILE A 221 -7.09 5.60 -4.96
CA ILE A 221 -5.90 6.10 -5.66
C ILE A 221 -6.13 7.54 -6.13
N PHE A 222 -7.28 7.81 -6.76
CA PHE A 222 -7.61 9.15 -7.25
C PHE A 222 -7.63 10.19 -6.11
N ASN A 223 -8.24 9.85 -4.97
CA ASN A 223 -8.25 10.70 -3.79
C ASN A 223 -6.84 10.99 -3.28
N ILE A 224 -5.96 9.98 -3.19
CA ILE A 224 -4.56 10.17 -2.78
C ILE A 224 -3.82 11.10 -3.76
N LEU A 225 -4.00 10.92 -5.07
CA LEU A 225 -3.37 11.76 -6.10
C LEU A 225 -3.87 13.21 -6.04
N LYS A 226 -5.18 13.41 -5.88
CA LYS A 226 -5.77 14.75 -5.78
C LYS A 226 -5.32 15.47 -4.50
N THR A 227 -5.35 14.79 -3.35
CA THR A 227 -4.85 15.35 -2.08
C THR A 227 -3.37 15.73 -2.19
N LYS A 228 -2.56 14.92 -2.88
CA LYS A 228 -1.17 15.25 -3.19
C LYS A 228 -1.05 16.54 -4.02
N GLN A 229 -1.82 16.69 -5.09
CA GLN A 229 -1.79 17.90 -5.93
C GLN A 229 -2.23 19.14 -5.16
N LEU A 230 -3.27 19.02 -4.34
CA LEU A 230 -3.80 20.10 -3.52
C LEU A 230 -2.75 20.59 -2.50
N GLU A 231 -2.03 19.67 -1.88
CA GLU A 231 -0.97 19.99 -0.91
C GLU A 231 0.19 20.75 -1.56
N ILE A 232 0.60 20.36 -2.77
CA ILE A 232 1.65 21.08 -3.52
C ILE A 232 1.20 22.51 -3.79
N ALA A 233 -0.01 22.68 -4.34
CA ALA A 233 -0.56 24.01 -4.62
C ALA A 233 -0.65 24.88 -3.36
N ASN A 234 -1.08 24.31 -2.22
CA ASN A 234 -1.15 25.03 -0.95
C ASN A 234 0.22 25.48 -0.44
N ARG A 235 1.27 24.66 -0.62
CA ARG A 235 2.64 25.06 -0.26
C ARG A 235 3.16 26.18 -1.13
N ASP A 236 2.90 26.12 -2.43
CA ASP A 236 3.30 27.18 -3.36
C ASP A 236 2.61 28.50 -3.02
N ILE A 237 1.30 28.46 -2.69
CA ILE A 237 0.56 29.63 -2.22
C ILE A 237 1.19 30.20 -0.94
N LYS A 238 1.53 29.35 0.04
CA LYS A 238 2.17 29.80 1.30
C LYS A 238 3.53 30.42 1.07
N ASN A 239 4.35 29.85 0.18
CA ASN A 239 5.65 30.39 -0.19
C ASN A 239 5.52 31.75 -0.88
N LEU A 240 4.54 31.90 -1.79
CA LEU A 240 4.23 33.17 -2.44
C LEU A 240 3.78 34.24 -1.44
N GLN A 241 2.96 33.88 -0.44
CA GLN A 241 2.57 34.82 0.62
C GLN A 241 3.75 35.28 1.46
N LEU A 242 4.66 34.37 1.82
CA LEU A 242 5.89 34.72 2.56
C LEU A 242 6.78 35.65 1.73
N TYR A 243 6.98 35.34 0.45
CA TYR A 243 7.75 36.19 -0.45
C TYR A 243 7.15 37.60 -0.59
N ASN A 244 5.83 37.70 -0.76
CA ASN A 244 5.14 38.98 -0.85
C ASN A 244 5.26 39.80 0.45
N ASN A 245 5.18 39.14 1.61
CA ASN A 245 5.41 39.79 2.90
C ASN A 245 6.86 40.30 3.03
N THR A 246 7.86 39.52 2.61
CA THR A 246 9.26 39.97 2.59
C THR A 246 9.46 41.17 1.67
N LEU A 247 8.85 41.15 0.47
CA LEU A 247 8.90 42.26 -0.48
C LEU A 247 8.27 43.53 0.11
N LYS A 248 7.14 43.40 0.82
CA LYS A 248 6.48 44.50 1.51
C LYS A 248 7.39 45.11 2.59
N ILE A 249 8.04 44.28 3.41
CA ILE A 249 9.00 44.73 4.44
C ILE A 249 10.19 45.45 3.77
N MET A 250 10.73 44.91 2.69
CA MET A 250 11.83 45.57 1.94
C MET A 250 11.39 46.92 1.36
N TYR A 251 10.19 47.00 0.79
CA TYR A 251 9.63 48.24 0.27
C TYR A 251 9.47 49.31 1.37
N ASP A 252 8.91 48.92 2.52
CA ASP A 252 8.74 49.82 3.67
C ASP A 252 10.11 50.28 4.21
N ASN A 253 11.11 49.39 4.28
CA ASN A 253 12.47 49.72 4.68
C ASN A 253 13.15 50.70 3.71
N ILE A 254 13.01 50.51 2.40
CA ILE A 254 13.54 51.43 1.39
C ILE A 254 12.88 52.81 1.51
N ARG A 255 11.56 52.83 1.77
CA ARG A 255 10.83 54.08 1.99
C ARG A 255 11.31 54.81 3.24
N ALA A 256 11.52 54.10 4.34
CA ALA A 256 12.09 54.66 5.58
C ALA A 256 13.51 55.19 5.34
N PHE A 257 14.37 54.40 4.69
CA PHE A 257 15.73 54.83 4.32
C PHE A 257 15.73 56.12 3.48
N LYS A 258 14.86 56.20 2.47
CA LYS A 258 14.73 57.41 1.65
C LYS A 258 14.32 58.63 2.48
N HIS A 259 13.38 58.46 3.40
CA HIS A 259 12.95 59.52 4.30
C HIS A 259 14.08 59.99 5.22
N ASP A 260 14.80 59.06 5.83
CA ASP A 260 15.92 59.37 6.73
C ASP A 260 17.09 60.01 5.96
N PHE A 261 17.37 59.55 4.75
CA PHE A 261 18.35 60.16 3.86
C PHE A 261 17.99 61.60 3.50
N HIS A 262 16.71 61.88 3.22
CA HIS A 262 16.25 63.25 2.94
C HIS A 262 16.44 64.16 4.16
N ASN A 263 16.15 63.66 5.37
CA ASN A 263 16.36 64.40 6.61
C ASN A 263 17.85 64.72 6.85
N ILE A 264 18.74 63.74 6.60
CA ILE A 264 20.19 63.95 6.71
C ILE A 264 20.67 64.99 5.69
N MET A 265 20.25 64.88 4.43
CA MET A 265 20.63 65.82 3.37
C MET A 265 20.18 67.25 3.69
N ASN A 266 18.95 67.42 4.17
CA ASN A 266 18.43 68.72 4.59
C ASN A 266 19.19 69.28 5.80
N GLY A 267 19.61 68.40 6.73
CA GLY A 267 20.47 68.78 7.86
C GLY A 267 21.84 69.30 7.40
N ILE A 268 22.52 68.57 6.51
CA ILE A 268 23.81 68.98 5.93
C ILE A 268 23.65 70.29 5.14
N GLY A 269 22.62 70.41 4.30
CA GLY A 269 22.36 71.63 3.53
C GLY A 269 22.13 72.87 4.41
N ARG A 270 21.55 72.71 5.59
CA ARG A 270 21.42 73.79 6.59
C ARG A 270 22.77 74.19 7.19
N ILE A 271 23.66 73.25 7.45
CA ILE A 271 25.00 73.52 8.01
C ILE A 271 25.90 74.20 6.97
N CYS A 272 25.83 73.80 5.70
CA CYS A 272 26.68 74.39 4.65
C CYS A 272 26.21 75.77 4.16
N ASN A 273 24.94 76.14 4.39
CA ASN A 273 24.37 77.44 4.03
C ASN A 273 24.30 78.44 5.21
N SER A 274 24.86 78.08 6.37
CA SER A 274 25.10 78.99 7.51
C SER A 274 26.54 79.44 7.53
#